data_AF-A0A564ZDK7-F1
#
_entry.id   AF-A0A564ZDK7-F1
#
_cell.length_a   1.000
_cell.length_b   1.000
_cell.length_c   1.000
_cell.angle_alpha   90.00
_cell.angle_beta   90.00
_cell.angle_gamma   90.00
#
_symmetry.space_group_name_H-M   'P 1'
#
loop_
_entity.id
_entity.type
_entity.pdbx_description
1 polymer ?
#
loop_
_entity_poly.entity_id
_entity_poly.type
_entity_poly.pdbx_seq_one_letter_code
_entity_poly.pdbx_strand_id
1 'polypeptide(L)'
;MASENKFYFYLTLVRHAQTMENITQIIQGHNDTFLTPFGEQQAAEVGKSLSNLQIDQIFTSDLRRCSCTAKAIQKAYTRKPVPLTESKLMRERNFGLNNGKPRSEIHEFIAVAKASHRGCQMWREAQGECGHQIFWRAVNFFFELCEFAAMQSNKTEPNFSAENPLKDYSLPVFLPLHQVPLPQAFKPFQNQHRNGVNNTTNCLQQVGYKGHFVLVSHGQWIREFSYILYALAEKTRGFPLHRQMVAVLGNCQFNQFGTVVDYEKLSARIACIRSAIESALREKERVKNARFCPYDLTDLAEDLPISSVCYHSRVDADSVKEGIVSAPPVVVATGKQSEEEKNMEKSEMAIAPAAAGSGVETLYFAREDDEYAGLPEVKQTGL
;
A
#
# COMPACT_ATOMS: atom_id res chain seq x y z
N MET A 1 18.48 -22.16 -19.07
CA MET A 1 17.60 -22.47 -17.92
C MET A 1 16.47 -21.47 -17.97
N ALA A 2 15.23 -21.91 -18.13
CA ALA A 2 14.09 -20.99 -18.17
C ALA A 2 13.95 -20.36 -16.77
N SER A 3 14.14 -19.05 -16.65
CA SER A 3 13.70 -18.33 -15.46
C SER A 3 12.20 -18.53 -15.32
N GLU A 4 11.73 -18.93 -14.15
CA GLU A 4 10.31 -18.87 -13.85
C GLU A 4 9.87 -17.40 -13.94
N ASN A 5 9.17 -17.01 -15.01
CA ASN A 5 8.78 -15.62 -15.27
C ASN A 5 7.77 -15.08 -14.25
N LYS A 6 7.21 -15.95 -13.40
CA LYS A 6 6.26 -15.61 -12.35
C LYS A 6 6.83 -15.93 -10.99
N PHE A 7 6.62 -15.01 -10.05
CA PHE A 7 6.99 -15.21 -8.65
C PHE A 7 5.96 -14.54 -7.74
N TYR A 8 6.08 -14.81 -6.44
CA TYR A 8 5.23 -14.15 -5.46
C TYR A 8 5.96 -13.80 -4.17
N PHE A 9 5.42 -12.82 -3.46
CA PHE A 9 5.91 -12.40 -2.15
C PHE A 9 4.76 -11.95 -1.26
N TYR A 10 5.04 -11.85 0.04
CA TYR A 10 4.12 -11.29 1.03
C TYR A 10 4.60 -9.90 1.47
N LEU A 11 3.64 -9.04 1.78
CA LEU A 11 3.87 -7.67 2.23
C LEU A 11 3.17 -7.41 3.55
N THR A 12 3.87 -6.75 4.48
CA THR A 12 3.27 -6.11 5.66
C THR A 12 3.57 -4.61 5.61
N LEU A 13 2.55 -3.78 5.40
CA LEU A 13 2.68 -2.33 5.34
C LEU A 13 2.31 -1.74 6.69
N VAL A 14 3.24 -1.08 7.36
CA VAL A 14 3.09 -0.52 8.70
C VAL A 14 3.16 1.00 8.62
N ARG A 15 2.20 1.71 9.21
CA ARG A 15 2.34 3.16 9.45
C ARG A 15 3.28 3.39 10.62
N HIS A 16 4.13 4.43 10.52
CA HIS A 16 4.98 4.85 11.64
C HIS A 16 4.20 5.09 12.95
N ALA A 17 4.93 4.99 14.06
CA ALA A 17 4.43 5.27 15.39
C ALA A 17 4.09 6.76 15.61
N GLN A 18 3.36 7.05 16.69
CA GLN A 18 2.89 8.40 17.00
C GLN A 18 4.04 9.41 17.16
N THR A 19 3.83 10.61 16.60
CA THR A 19 4.63 11.82 16.84
C THR A 19 3.80 12.90 17.53
N MET A 20 4.43 13.98 18.00
CA MET A 20 3.70 15.10 18.61
C MET A 20 2.73 15.73 17.62
N GLU A 21 3.11 15.83 16.35
CA GLU A 21 2.30 16.42 15.29
C GLU A 21 1.05 15.58 14.99
N ASN A 22 1.09 14.26 15.21
CA ASN A 22 -0.12 13.44 15.14
C ASN A 22 -1.12 13.82 16.24
N ILE A 23 -0.64 14.09 17.46
CA ILE A 23 -1.49 14.49 18.59
C ILE A 23 -2.07 15.88 18.33
N THR A 24 -1.22 16.83 17.92
CA THR A 24 -1.61 18.23 17.75
C THR A 24 -2.25 18.53 16.39
N GLN A 25 -2.55 17.51 15.59
CA GLN A 25 -3.18 17.64 14.27
C GLN A 25 -2.41 18.58 13.34
N ILE A 26 -1.08 18.48 13.35
CA ILE A 26 -0.18 19.24 12.48
C ILE A 26 0.28 18.34 11.32
N ILE A 27 0.22 18.86 10.10
CA ILE A 27 0.67 18.14 8.92
C ILE A 27 2.19 18.08 8.91
N GLN A 28 2.74 16.86 8.86
CA GLN A 28 4.18 16.64 8.93
C GLN A 28 4.83 16.71 7.56
N GLY A 29 4.24 16.05 6.57
CA GLY A 29 4.85 15.86 5.26
C GLY A 29 6.30 15.42 5.33
N HIS A 30 7.19 16.20 4.73
CA HIS A 30 8.63 15.95 4.71
C HIS A 30 9.39 16.50 5.94
N ASN A 31 8.72 17.14 6.90
CA ASN A 31 9.37 17.53 8.15
C ASN A 31 9.82 16.28 8.91
N ASP A 32 11.05 16.32 9.41
CA ASP A 32 11.71 15.18 10.03
C ASP A 32 11.49 15.18 11.55
N THR A 33 10.36 14.60 11.94
CA THR A 33 9.77 14.64 13.28
C THR A 33 10.13 13.41 14.12
N PHE A 34 10.07 13.57 15.44
CA PHE A 34 10.42 12.53 16.40
C PHE A 34 9.19 11.77 16.90
N LEU A 35 9.39 10.51 17.29
CA LEU A 35 8.37 9.75 18.02
C LEU A 35 8.16 10.36 19.41
N THR A 36 6.93 10.27 19.92
CA THR A 36 6.66 10.53 21.35
C THR A 36 7.15 9.34 22.19
N PRO A 37 7.31 9.47 23.51
CA PRO A 37 7.58 8.33 24.38
C PRO A 37 6.53 7.20 24.23
N PHE A 38 5.26 7.58 24.01
CA PHE A 38 4.21 6.62 23.69
C PHE A 38 4.39 6.00 22.30
N GLY A 39 4.79 6.78 21.29
CA GLY A 39 5.15 6.25 19.97
C GLY A 39 6.29 5.24 20.01
N GLU A 40 7.30 5.45 20.86
CA GLU A 40 8.37 4.46 21.06
C GLU A 40 7.83 3.13 21.64
N GLN A 41 6.86 3.20 22.55
CA GLN A 41 6.17 2.02 23.07
C GLN A 41 5.36 1.31 21.97
N GLN A 42 4.58 2.07 21.18
CA GLN A 42 3.84 1.52 20.03
C GLN A 42 4.76 0.82 19.02
N ALA A 43 5.91 1.43 18.71
CA ALA A 43 6.91 0.86 17.81
C ALA A 43 7.49 -0.46 18.34
N ALA A 44 7.74 -0.54 19.66
CA ALA A 44 8.20 -1.77 20.30
C ALA A 44 7.11 -2.86 20.29
N GLU A 45 5.85 -2.49 20.52
CA GLU A 45 4.71 -3.41 20.52
C GLU A 45 4.46 -4.00 19.13
N VAL A 46 4.38 -3.18 18.09
CA VAL A 46 4.23 -3.69 16.72
C VAL A 46 5.42 -4.57 16.33
N GLY A 47 6.64 -4.23 16.78
CA GLY A 47 7.81 -5.09 16.59
C GLY A 47 7.65 -6.47 17.23
N LYS A 48 7.14 -6.54 18.47
CA LYS A 48 6.83 -7.80 19.14
C LYS A 48 5.73 -8.56 18.40
N SER A 49 4.65 -7.88 18.00
CA SER A 49 3.56 -8.49 17.25
C SER A 49 4.10 -9.14 15.98
N LEU A 50 4.93 -8.45 15.20
CA LEU A 50 5.46 -8.96 13.92
C LEU A 50 6.66 -9.91 14.05
N SER A 51 7.22 -10.11 15.25
CA SER A 51 8.43 -10.91 15.48
C SER A 51 8.31 -12.38 15.03
N ASN A 52 7.08 -12.89 14.95
CA ASN A 52 6.78 -14.25 14.53
C ASN A 52 6.65 -14.43 13.01
N LEU A 53 6.74 -13.38 12.20
CA LEU A 53 6.82 -13.50 10.74
C LEU A 53 8.18 -14.03 10.30
N GLN A 54 8.24 -14.69 9.15
CA GLN A 54 9.52 -14.99 8.50
C GLN A 54 9.95 -13.79 7.66
N ILE A 55 10.39 -12.72 8.34
CA ILE A 55 10.79 -11.48 7.66
C ILE A 55 12.10 -11.71 6.91
N ASP A 56 12.12 -11.35 5.63
CA ASP A 56 13.28 -11.44 4.76
C ASP A 56 13.92 -10.10 4.45
N GLN A 57 13.14 -9.02 4.44
CA GLN A 57 13.62 -7.67 4.16
C GLN A 57 12.71 -6.64 4.82
N ILE A 58 13.31 -5.58 5.37
CA ILE A 58 12.59 -4.39 5.83
C ILE A 58 12.94 -3.23 4.90
N PHE A 59 11.91 -2.52 4.43
CA PHE A 59 12.03 -1.26 3.72
C PHE A 59 11.37 -0.15 4.53
N THR A 60 11.95 1.04 4.51
CA THR A 60 11.38 2.16 5.26
C THR A 60 11.62 3.49 4.58
N SER A 61 10.73 4.46 4.82
CA SER A 61 11.05 5.86 4.57
C SER A 61 12.25 6.28 5.42
N ASP A 62 13.12 7.10 4.84
CA ASP A 62 14.28 7.69 5.50
C ASP A 62 13.93 8.78 6.54
N LEU A 63 12.65 9.14 6.70
CA LEU A 63 12.22 10.06 7.76
C LEU A 63 12.27 9.36 9.13
N ARG A 64 12.77 10.06 10.15
CA ARG A 64 13.13 9.49 11.45
C ARG A 64 12.00 8.68 12.08
N ARG A 65 10.77 9.22 12.11
CA ARG A 65 9.60 8.50 12.62
C ARG A 65 9.40 7.11 12.01
N CYS A 66 9.61 6.94 10.70
CA CYS A 66 9.56 5.63 10.04
C CYS A 66 10.78 4.79 10.37
N SER A 67 11.98 5.36 10.26
CA SER A 67 13.23 4.64 10.54
C SER A 67 13.29 4.10 11.98
N CYS A 68 12.78 4.85 12.96
CA CYS A 68 12.71 4.45 14.37
C CYS A 68 11.72 3.30 14.56
N THR A 69 10.53 3.39 13.95
CA THR A 69 9.57 2.27 13.95
C THR A 69 10.14 1.02 13.27
N ALA A 70 10.80 1.17 12.11
CA ALA A 70 11.43 0.05 11.40
C ALA A 70 12.57 -0.59 12.20
N LYS A 71 13.40 0.20 12.87
CA LYS A 71 14.47 -0.28 13.77
C LYS A 71 13.90 -1.02 14.97
N ALA A 72 12.76 -0.60 15.52
CA ALA A 72 12.09 -1.32 16.60
C ALA A 72 11.60 -2.71 16.12
N ILE A 73 11.01 -2.79 14.93
CA ILE A 73 10.62 -4.06 14.30
C ILE A 73 11.85 -4.95 14.05
N GLN A 74 12.90 -4.40 13.46
CA GLN A 74 14.17 -5.10 13.20
C GLN A 74 14.77 -5.66 14.50
N LYS A 75 14.79 -4.86 15.58
CA LYS A 75 15.34 -5.24 16.88
C LYS A 75 14.53 -6.35 17.55
N ALA A 76 13.21 -6.35 17.39
CA ALA A 76 12.34 -7.39 17.93
C ALA A 76 12.47 -8.73 17.17
N TYR A 77 12.96 -8.70 15.92
CA TYR A 77 13.15 -9.89 15.12
C TYR A 77 14.50 -10.58 15.42
N THR A 78 14.47 -11.58 16.31
CA THR A 78 15.66 -12.25 16.83
C THR A 78 16.07 -13.53 16.11
N ARG A 79 15.27 -13.99 15.13
CA ARG A 79 15.48 -15.29 14.44
C ARG A 79 16.72 -15.29 13.54
N LYS A 80 16.93 -14.19 12.80
CA LYS A 80 18.08 -13.98 11.93
C LYS A 80 18.31 -12.48 11.72
N PRO A 81 19.53 -12.04 11.40
CA PRO A 81 19.75 -10.68 10.91
C PRO A 81 18.87 -10.43 9.68
N VAL A 82 18.12 -9.34 9.70
CA VAL A 82 17.27 -8.91 8.58
C VAL A 82 17.78 -7.57 8.05
N PRO A 83 18.04 -7.42 6.75
CA PRO A 83 18.46 -6.14 6.20
C PRO A 83 17.33 -5.10 6.31
N LEU A 84 17.74 -3.85 6.52
CA LEU A 84 16.86 -2.68 6.55
C LEU A 84 17.37 -1.69 5.52
N THR A 85 16.50 -1.33 4.57
CA THR A 85 16.82 -0.44 3.46
C THR A 85 15.93 0.79 3.51
N GLU A 86 16.53 1.98 3.50
CA GLU A 86 15.81 3.25 3.47
C GLU A 86 15.55 3.68 2.01
N SER A 87 14.37 4.25 1.74
CA SER A 87 14.03 4.81 0.42
C SER A 87 13.27 6.11 0.54
N LYS A 88 13.74 7.13 -0.20
CA LYS A 88 13.07 8.44 -0.32
C LYS A 88 11.74 8.35 -1.07
N LEU A 89 11.56 7.34 -1.92
CA LEU A 89 10.29 7.12 -2.63
C LEU A 89 9.16 6.79 -1.66
N MET A 90 9.49 6.27 -0.47
CA MET A 90 8.54 5.94 0.58
C MET A 90 8.18 7.11 1.51
N ARG A 91 8.69 8.32 1.27
CA ARG A 91 8.35 9.48 2.10
C ARG A 91 6.86 9.81 2.05
N GLU A 92 6.37 10.48 3.09
CA GLU A 92 5.04 11.06 3.11
C GLU A 92 4.85 12.04 1.94
N ARG A 93 3.63 12.48 1.65
CA ARG A 93 3.43 13.59 0.73
C ARG A 93 4.21 14.83 1.17
N ASN A 94 4.92 15.46 0.25
CA ASN A 94 5.48 16.77 0.50
C ASN A 94 4.36 17.81 0.43
N PHE A 95 4.04 18.49 1.53
CA PHE A 95 3.07 19.58 1.53
C PHE A 95 3.72 20.93 1.20
N GLY A 96 5.04 21.00 0.98
CA GLY A 96 5.74 22.23 0.63
C GLY A 96 5.62 23.30 1.71
N LEU A 97 5.16 24.49 1.35
CA LEU A 97 4.88 25.61 2.26
C LEU A 97 3.79 25.30 3.30
N ASN A 98 3.05 24.21 3.11
CA ASN A 98 2.01 23.73 4.00
C ASN A 98 2.52 22.69 5.02
N ASN A 99 3.78 22.26 4.95
CA ASN A 99 4.38 21.44 6.01
C ASN A 99 4.40 22.22 7.33
N GLY A 100 4.00 21.59 8.43
CA GLY A 100 3.97 22.21 9.77
C GLY A 100 2.71 23.03 10.06
N LYS A 101 1.75 23.11 9.14
CA LYS A 101 0.48 23.79 9.37
C LYS A 101 -0.57 22.91 10.05
N PRO A 102 -1.56 23.51 10.73
CA PRO A 102 -2.75 22.79 11.20
C PRO A 102 -3.43 22.06 10.05
N ARG A 103 -3.89 20.85 10.32
CA ARG A 103 -4.54 20.01 9.33
C ARG A 103 -5.81 20.62 8.74
N SER A 104 -6.56 21.38 9.54
CA SER A 104 -7.74 22.11 9.08
C SER A 104 -7.43 23.07 7.92
N GLU A 105 -6.30 23.77 7.97
CA GLU A 105 -5.88 24.67 6.89
C GLU A 105 -5.56 23.90 5.60
N ILE A 106 -5.06 22.67 5.74
CA ILE A 106 -4.72 21.85 4.57
C ILE A 106 -5.98 21.29 3.94
N HIS A 107 -6.97 20.89 4.73
CA HIS A 107 -8.29 20.50 4.23
C HIS A 107 -8.94 21.66 3.46
N GLU A 108 -8.86 22.89 3.97
CA GLU A 108 -9.36 24.07 3.26
C GLU A 108 -8.60 24.31 1.95
N PHE A 109 -7.26 24.25 1.98
CA PHE A 109 -6.43 24.36 0.78
C PHE A 109 -6.81 23.31 -0.28
N ILE A 110 -7.05 22.08 0.14
CA ILE A 110 -7.48 20.96 -0.72
C ILE A 110 -8.86 21.23 -1.31
N ALA A 111 -9.82 21.68 -0.50
CA ALA A 111 -11.17 22.00 -0.95
C ALA A 111 -11.15 23.10 -2.04
N VAL A 112 -10.35 24.14 -1.84
CA VAL A 112 -10.15 25.21 -2.85
C VAL A 112 -9.44 24.68 -4.10
N ALA A 113 -8.41 23.83 -3.92
CA ALA A 113 -7.70 23.20 -5.02
C ALA A 113 -8.60 22.32 -5.90
N LYS A 114 -9.58 21.65 -5.28
CA LYS A 114 -10.66 20.91 -5.92
C LYS A 114 -11.56 21.82 -6.73
N ALA A 115 -12.15 22.82 -6.08
CA ALA A 115 -13.16 23.69 -6.69
C ALA A 115 -12.60 24.53 -7.85
N SER A 116 -11.29 24.82 -7.83
CA SER A 116 -10.63 25.62 -8.87
C SER A 116 -10.18 24.83 -10.09
N HIS A 117 -10.26 23.49 -10.08
CA HIS A 117 -9.67 22.60 -11.09
C HIS A 117 -8.17 22.85 -11.36
N ARG A 118 -7.47 23.51 -10.40
CA ARG A 118 -6.06 23.87 -10.49
C ARG A 118 -5.19 23.04 -9.53
N GLY A 119 -5.67 21.90 -9.04
CA GLY A 119 -5.00 21.12 -7.99
C GLY A 119 -3.50 20.92 -8.21
N CYS A 120 -3.08 20.38 -9.36
CA CYS A 120 -1.66 20.18 -9.66
C CYS A 120 -0.85 21.49 -9.71
N GLN A 121 -1.46 22.58 -10.18
CA GLN A 121 -0.82 23.88 -10.23
C GLN A 121 -0.69 24.48 -8.82
N MET A 122 -1.75 24.44 -8.02
CA MET A 122 -1.75 24.97 -6.66
C MET A 122 -0.73 24.26 -5.76
N TRP A 123 -0.64 22.93 -5.84
CA TRP A 123 0.40 22.19 -5.11
C TRP A 123 1.81 22.59 -5.54
N ARG A 124 2.03 22.81 -6.84
CA ARG A 124 3.31 23.29 -7.36
C ARG A 124 3.65 24.70 -6.87
N GLU A 125 2.69 25.60 -6.88
CA GLU A 125 2.84 26.98 -6.36
C GLU A 125 3.15 26.96 -4.86
N ALA A 126 2.53 26.04 -4.11
CA ALA A 126 2.84 25.78 -2.71
C ALA A 126 4.16 24.99 -2.49
N GLN A 127 4.94 24.71 -3.55
CA GLN A 127 6.17 23.89 -3.50
C GLN A 127 5.96 22.48 -2.92
N GLY A 128 4.73 21.97 -2.99
CA GLY A 128 4.33 20.64 -2.57
C GLY A 128 4.17 19.67 -3.74
N GLU A 129 3.85 18.43 -3.39
CA GLU A 129 3.50 17.37 -4.32
C GLU A 129 1.99 17.36 -4.56
N CYS A 130 1.58 17.23 -5.82
CA CYS A 130 0.21 16.86 -6.14
C CYS A 130 -0.01 15.33 -6.00
N GLY A 131 -1.27 14.89 -6.09
CA GLY A 131 -1.63 13.47 -6.03
C GLY A 131 -0.89 12.60 -7.06
N HIS A 132 -0.75 13.08 -8.30
CA HIS A 132 0.01 12.39 -9.35
C HIS A 132 1.48 12.16 -8.98
N GLN A 133 2.12 13.11 -8.29
CA GLN A 133 3.53 13.00 -7.91
C GLN A 133 3.75 11.95 -6.82
N ILE A 134 2.95 11.96 -5.75
CA ILE A 134 3.07 10.95 -4.70
C ILE A 134 2.66 9.56 -5.22
N PHE A 135 1.62 9.48 -6.07
CA PHE A 135 1.24 8.22 -6.69
C PHE A 135 2.37 7.66 -7.55
N TRP A 136 3.01 8.49 -8.37
CA TRP A 136 4.19 8.09 -9.13
C TRP A 136 5.33 7.58 -8.23
N ARG A 137 5.60 8.22 -7.09
CA ARG A 137 6.62 7.72 -6.14
C ARG A 137 6.27 6.34 -5.60
N ALA A 138 5.01 6.11 -5.23
CA ALA A 138 4.55 4.80 -4.77
C ALA A 138 4.68 3.73 -5.86
N VAL A 139 4.29 4.05 -7.10
CA VAL A 139 4.41 3.17 -8.28
C VAL A 139 5.88 2.85 -8.57
N ASN A 140 6.74 3.87 -8.60
CA ASN A 140 8.15 3.67 -8.90
C ASN A 140 8.86 2.84 -7.80
N PHE A 141 8.48 3.01 -6.53
CA PHE A 141 8.96 2.13 -5.47
C PHE A 141 8.44 0.69 -5.61
N PHE A 142 7.18 0.50 -5.99
CA PHE A 142 6.64 -0.83 -6.27
C PHE A 142 7.43 -1.53 -7.40
N PHE A 143 7.83 -0.79 -8.44
CA PHE A 143 8.70 -1.30 -9.50
C PHE A 143 10.06 -1.73 -8.96
N GLU A 144 10.73 -0.89 -8.16
CA GLU A 144 12.00 -1.24 -7.50
C GLU A 144 11.86 -2.48 -6.60
N LEU A 145 10.73 -2.62 -5.90
CA LEU A 145 10.43 -3.79 -5.07
C LEU A 145 10.27 -5.07 -5.90
N CYS A 146 9.57 -5.00 -7.03
CA CYS A 146 9.43 -6.13 -7.95
C CYS A 146 10.77 -6.53 -8.59
N GLU A 147 11.58 -5.55 -9.01
CA GLU A 147 12.94 -5.75 -9.51
C GLU A 147 13.81 -6.43 -8.43
N PHE A 148 13.77 -5.93 -7.20
CA PHE A 148 14.46 -6.53 -6.05
C PHE A 148 14.03 -7.99 -5.81
N ALA A 149 12.73 -8.26 -5.82
CA ALA A 149 12.17 -9.59 -5.60
C ALA A 149 12.56 -10.57 -6.72
N ALA A 150 12.60 -10.11 -7.97
CA ALA A 150 13.03 -10.91 -9.12
C ALA A 150 14.48 -11.38 -8.98
N MET A 151 15.34 -10.57 -8.36
CA MET A 151 16.75 -10.89 -8.09
C MET A 151 16.96 -11.84 -6.90
N GLN A 152 15.94 -12.08 -6.07
CA GLN A 152 16.06 -13.00 -4.94
C GLN A 152 15.97 -14.47 -5.40
N SER A 153 16.74 -15.34 -4.75
CA SER A 153 16.54 -16.79 -4.88
C SER A 153 15.18 -17.21 -4.35
N ASN A 154 14.61 -18.27 -4.91
CA ASN A 154 13.38 -18.86 -4.36
C ASN A 154 13.63 -19.31 -2.91
N LYS A 155 12.67 -19.02 -2.02
CA LYS A 155 12.69 -19.38 -0.60
C LYS A 155 11.68 -20.48 -0.32
N THR A 156 11.80 -21.13 0.82
CA THR A 156 10.79 -22.07 1.33
C THR A 156 9.55 -21.29 1.75
N GLU A 157 8.38 -21.69 1.25
CA GLU A 157 7.11 -21.08 1.63
C GLU A 157 6.83 -21.32 3.14
N PRO A 158 6.34 -20.30 3.87
CA PRO A 158 5.89 -20.50 5.24
C PRO A 158 4.71 -21.49 5.28
N ASN A 159 4.68 -22.38 6.27
CA ASN A 159 3.57 -23.32 6.42
C ASN A 159 2.34 -22.60 7.00
N PHE A 160 1.41 -22.21 6.13
CA PHE A 160 0.13 -21.62 6.52
C PHE A 160 -0.99 -22.65 6.80
N SER A 161 -0.70 -23.95 6.72
CA SER A 161 -1.69 -25.04 6.66
C SER A 161 -1.79 -25.93 7.91
N ALA A 162 -1.12 -25.58 9.01
CA ALA A 162 -1.39 -26.27 10.27
C ALA A 162 -2.72 -25.76 10.84
N GLU A 163 -3.72 -26.65 10.96
CA GLU A 163 -4.75 -26.50 12.00
C GLU A 163 -4.03 -26.08 13.26
N ASN A 164 -4.21 -24.83 13.67
CA ASN A 164 -3.45 -24.17 14.72
C ASN A 164 -3.51 -25.04 15.99
N PRO A 165 -2.50 -25.88 16.28
CA PRO A 165 -2.47 -26.50 17.59
C PRO A 165 -2.16 -25.32 18.50
N LEU A 166 -2.96 -25.11 19.54
CA LEU A 166 -2.84 -24.05 20.54
C LEU A 166 -1.46 -23.98 21.27
N LYS A 167 -0.39 -24.54 20.69
CA LYS A 167 0.97 -24.67 21.23
C LYS A 167 2.10 -24.20 20.31
N ASP A 168 1.85 -23.88 19.03
CA ASP A 168 2.90 -23.35 18.12
C ASP A 168 2.47 -22.00 17.52
N TYR A 169 2.94 -20.89 18.11
CA TYR A 169 2.63 -19.52 17.73
C TYR A 169 3.27 -19.07 16.40
N SER A 170 2.99 -19.74 15.28
CA SER A 170 3.22 -19.18 13.95
C SER A 170 1.91 -18.53 13.46
N LEU A 171 1.70 -17.22 13.60
CA LEU A 171 2.12 -16.14 12.69
C LEU A 171 1.31 -14.88 13.08
N PRO A 172 1.76 -13.64 12.83
CA PRO A 172 1.01 -12.43 13.25
C PRO A 172 0.46 -11.49 12.13
N VAL A 173 -0.12 -11.86 10.98
CA VAL A 173 -0.86 -13.08 10.61
C VAL A 173 -1.05 -13.12 9.07
N PHE A 174 -1.00 -14.30 8.47
CA PHE A 174 -1.73 -14.63 7.24
C PHE A 174 -2.31 -16.00 7.61
N LEU A 175 -3.42 -16.12 8.35
CA LEU A 175 -4.83 -16.03 7.96
C LEU A 175 -5.75 -15.68 9.14
N PRO A 176 -6.86 -14.96 8.91
CA PRO A 176 -8.10 -15.18 9.62
C PRO A 176 -9.24 -15.32 8.59
N LEU A 177 -10.01 -16.40 8.68
CA LEU A 177 -11.34 -16.50 8.06
C LEU A 177 -11.37 -16.33 6.51
N HIS A 178 -11.31 -17.45 5.79
CA HIS A 178 -11.83 -17.67 4.42
C HIS A 178 -10.98 -17.33 3.18
N GLN A 179 -9.78 -16.75 3.27
CA GLN A 179 -8.89 -16.64 2.10
C GLN A 179 -7.90 -17.80 2.07
N VAL A 180 -7.65 -18.36 0.89
CA VAL A 180 -6.63 -19.40 0.73
C VAL A 180 -5.24 -18.76 0.59
N PRO A 181 -4.14 -19.47 0.94
CA PRO A 181 -2.77 -18.99 0.68
C PRO A 181 -2.59 -18.57 -0.78
N LEU A 182 -1.71 -17.60 -1.04
CA LEU A 182 -1.59 -16.94 -2.34
C LEU A 182 -1.39 -17.92 -3.51
N PRO A 183 -0.60 -19.01 -3.38
CA PRO A 183 -0.47 -20.01 -4.45
C PRO A 183 -1.78 -20.74 -4.79
N GLN A 184 -2.73 -20.78 -3.85
CA GLN A 184 -4.05 -21.37 -4.02
C GLN A 184 -5.09 -20.34 -4.47
N ALA A 185 -4.88 -19.05 -4.17
CA ALA A 185 -5.83 -17.97 -4.40
C ALA A 185 -6.11 -17.68 -5.88
N PHE A 186 -5.22 -18.04 -6.80
CA PHE A 186 -5.42 -17.77 -8.24
C PHE A 186 -5.37 -19.02 -9.10
N LYS A 187 -5.53 -20.21 -8.52
CA LYS A 187 -5.72 -21.46 -9.29
C LYS A 187 -6.99 -21.36 -10.13
N PRO A 188 -6.97 -21.77 -11.41
CA PRO A 188 -8.19 -22.01 -12.16
C PRO A 188 -9.04 -23.03 -11.39
N PHE A 189 -10.34 -22.75 -11.18
CA PHE A 189 -11.28 -23.75 -10.68
C PHE A 189 -11.33 -24.90 -11.70
N GLN A 190 -10.69 -26.02 -11.42
CA GLN A 190 -11.04 -27.26 -12.12
C GLN A 190 -12.39 -27.71 -11.56
N ASN A 191 -13.40 -27.79 -12.42
CA ASN A 191 -14.73 -28.30 -12.10
C ASN A 191 -14.61 -29.60 -11.31
N GLN A 192 -14.95 -29.56 -10.02
CA GLN A 192 -15.23 -30.75 -9.24
C GLN A 192 -16.60 -31.30 -9.64
N HIS A 193 -16.72 -31.82 -10.86
CA HIS A 193 -17.75 -32.79 -11.19
C HIS A 193 -17.33 -33.64 -12.38
N ARG A 194 -17.37 -34.96 -12.12
CA ARG A 194 -17.31 -36.13 -13.02
C ARG A 194 -15.93 -36.76 -13.28
N ASN A 195 -15.81 -37.88 -12.57
CA ASN A 195 -15.16 -39.13 -12.92
C ASN A 195 -13.64 -39.19 -12.78
N GLY A 196 -13.23 -40.12 -11.92
CA GLY A 196 -11.88 -40.26 -11.40
C GLY A 196 -10.84 -40.55 -12.47
N VAL A 197 -9.78 -39.77 -12.42
CA VAL A 197 -8.40 -40.23 -12.53
C VAL A 197 -7.59 -39.33 -11.59
N ASN A 198 -6.91 -39.93 -10.62
CA ASN A 198 -5.96 -39.25 -9.75
C ASN A 198 -4.79 -38.74 -10.61
N ASN A 199 -4.74 -37.42 -10.84
CA ASN A 199 -3.54 -36.71 -11.31
C ASN A 199 -3.64 -35.23 -10.88
N THR A 200 -3.55 -34.98 -9.58
CA THR A 200 -3.63 -33.64 -8.95
C THR A 200 -2.26 -33.01 -8.65
N THR A 201 -1.21 -33.32 -9.42
CA THR A 201 0.18 -32.96 -9.09
C THR A 201 0.88 -31.91 -9.96
N ASN A 202 0.22 -31.21 -10.90
CA ASN A 202 0.99 -30.49 -11.94
C ASN A 202 0.62 -29.02 -12.28
N CYS A 203 0.13 -28.20 -11.34
CA CYS A 203 -0.03 -26.75 -11.60
C CYS A 203 0.64 -25.79 -10.60
N LEU A 204 1.35 -26.30 -9.58
CA LEU A 204 2.05 -25.46 -8.59
C LEU A 204 3.58 -25.52 -8.67
N GLN A 205 4.16 -26.25 -9.61
CA GLN A 205 5.61 -26.41 -9.72
C GLN A 205 6.35 -25.22 -10.39
N GLN A 206 5.73 -24.05 -10.59
CA GLN A 206 6.31 -22.99 -11.45
C GLN A 206 6.21 -21.53 -10.98
N VAL A 207 5.84 -21.25 -9.73
CA VAL A 207 5.85 -19.85 -9.21
C VAL A 207 6.67 -19.79 -7.92
N GLY A 208 7.85 -19.18 -8.01
CA GLY A 208 8.79 -19.11 -6.89
C GLY A 208 8.37 -18.12 -5.79
N TYR A 209 8.45 -18.53 -4.52
CA TYR A 209 8.31 -17.63 -3.38
C TYR A 209 9.58 -16.80 -3.19
N LYS A 210 9.46 -15.47 -3.11
CA LYS A 210 10.60 -14.54 -2.97
C LYS A 210 10.80 -13.99 -1.56
N GLY A 211 9.84 -14.17 -0.67
CA GLY A 211 9.97 -13.80 0.75
C GLY A 211 8.83 -12.96 1.29
N HIS A 212 8.99 -12.54 2.55
CA HIS A 212 8.10 -11.61 3.22
C HIS A 212 8.81 -10.29 3.49
N PHE A 213 8.30 -9.22 2.90
CA PHE A 213 8.84 -7.87 3.04
C PHE A 213 7.95 -7.01 3.95
N VAL A 214 8.58 -6.32 4.89
CA VAL A 214 7.91 -5.34 5.76
C VAL A 214 8.23 -3.94 5.25
N LEU A 215 7.21 -3.09 5.11
CA LEU A 215 7.33 -1.73 4.60
C LEU A 215 6.83 -0.76 5.66
N VAL A 216 7.70 0.09 6.18
CA VAL A 216 7.36 1.08 7.20
C VAL A 216 7.32 2.48 6.57
N SER A 217 6.12 3.05 6.48
CA SER A 217 5.88 4.29 5.73
C SER A 217 4.81 5.17 6.43
N HIS A 218 4.16 6.05 5.67
CA HIS A 218 3.27 7.10 6.14
C HIS A 218 1.85 6.95 5.59
N GLY A 219 0.92 7.75 6.12
CA GLY A 219 -0.51 7.56 5.89
C GLY A 219 -0.91 7.68 4.42
N GLN A 220 -0.59 8.82 3.79
CA GLN A 220 -0.94 9.05 2.38
C GLN A 220 -0.19 8.07 1.48
N TRP A 221 1.12 7.87 1.70
CA TRP A 221 1.90 6.96 0.88
C TRP A 221 1.37 5.51 0.91
N ILE A 222 1.01 5.00 2.08
CA ILE A 222 0.45 3.65 2.23
C ILE A 222 -0.88 3.53 1.46
N ARG A 223 -1.68 4.60 1.42
CA ARG A 223 -2.92 4.62 0.63
C ARG A 223 -2.62 4.50 -0.86
N GLU A 224 -1.69 5.29 -1.38
CA GLU A 224 -1.29 5.19 -2.79
C GLU A 224 -0.73 3.81 -3.12
N PHE A 225 0.10 3.24 -2.24
CA PHE A 225 0.65 1.91 -2.46
C PHE A 225 -0.43 0.81 -2.39
N SER A 226 -1.37 0.91 -1.47
CA SER A 226 -2.50 -0.02 -1.36
C SER A 226 -3.40 0.04 -2.61
N TYR A 227 -3.52 1.23 -3.20
CA TYR A 227 -4.26 1.42 -4.47
C TYR A 227 -3.59 0.69 -5.63
N ILE A 228 -2.26 0.64 -5.71
CA ILE A 228 -1.55 -0.16 -6.73
C ILE A 228 -1.94 -1.63 -6.62
N LEU A 229 -1.93 -2.16 -5.39
CA LEU A 229 -2.26 -3.58 -5.15
C LEU A 229 -3.73 -3.90 -5.43
N TYR A 230 -4.62 -2.90 -5.36
CA TYR A 230 -6.06 -3.06 -5.57
C TYR A 230 -6.49 -2.71 -7.00
N ALA A 231 -6.41 -1.44 -7.37
CA ALA A 231 -6.99 -0.91 -8.60
C ALA A 231 -6.15 -1.22 -9.84
N LEU A 232 -4.82 -1.26 -9.71
CA LEU A 232 -3.91 -1.56 -10.82
C LEU A 232 -3.61 -3.06 -10.98
N ALA A 233 -3.99 -3.93 -10.05
CA ALA A 233 -3.75 -5.36 -10.17
C ALA A 233 -4.76 -6.02 -11.13
N GLU A 234 -4.33 -6.80 -12.11
CA GLU A 234 -5.21 -7.58 -13.01
C GLU A 234 -6.28 -8.36 -12.23
N LYS A 235 -5.92 -8.94 -11.08
CA LYS A 235 -6.84 -9.71 -10.22
C LYS A 235 -6.65 -9.35 -8.75
N THR A 236 -7.76 -9.24 -8.02
CA THR A 236 -7.76 -8.97 -6.59
C THR A 236 -8.67 -9.93 -5.82
N ARG A 237 -8.36 -10.20 -4.54
CA ARG A 237 -9.23 -10.93 -3.61
C ARG A 237 -9.06 -10.45 -2.18
N GLY A 238 -10.11 -10.56 -1.36
CA GLY A 238 -10.05 -10.28 0.08
C GLY A 238 -9.93 -8.80 0.45
N PHE A 239 -10.05 -7.88 -0.52
CA PHE A 239 -10.00 -6.44 -0.24
C PHE A 239 -11.30 -5.96 0.42
N PRO A 240 -11.21 -5.04 1.40
CA PRO A 240 -12.36 -4.29 1.91
C PRO A 240 -13.13 -3.57 0.80
N LEU A 241 -14.36 -3.15 1.10
CA LEU A 241 -15.04 -2.11 0.33
C LEU A 241 -14.15 -0.87 0.17
N HIS A 242 -14.23 -0.18 -0.98
CA HIS A 242 -13.35 0.95 -1.32
C HIS A 242 -13.17 1.97 -0.17
N ARG A 243 -14.27 2.41 0.46
CA ARG A 243 -14.25 3.35 1.60
C ARG A 243 -13.38 2.90 2.78
N GLN A 244 -13.26 1.59 2.98
CA GLN A 244 -12.40 0.99 4.02
C GLN A 244 -10.95 0.82 3.55
N MET A 245 -10.70 0.78 2.25
CA MET A 245 -9.34 0.80 1.69
C MET A 245 -8.69 2.19 1.74
N VAL A 246 -9.49 3.25 1.58
CA VAL A 246 -8.97 4.63 1.47
C VAL A 246 -8.69 5.32 2.80
N ALA A 247 -9.30 4.91 3.92
CA ALA A 247 -8.98 5.60 5.16
C ALA A 247 -7.59 5.22 5.68
N VAL A 248 -6.94 6.23 6.24
CA VAL A 248 -5.54 6.18 6.67
C VAL A 248 -5.40 5.26 7.88
N LEU A 249 -4.36 4.43 7.86
CA LEU A 249 -4.00 3.58 9.00
C LEU A 249 -3.73 4.42 10.25
N GLY A 250 -4.13 3.96 11.43
CA GLY A 250 -3.66 4.50 12.70
C GLY A 250 -2.14 4.33 12.88
N ASN A 251 -1.54 5.03 13.85
CA ASN A 251 -0.13 4.84 14.17
C ASN A 251 0.14 3.37 14.55
N CYS A 252 1.18 2.76 13.99
CA CYS A 252 1.51 1.34 14.14
C CYS A 252 0.43 0.34 13.70
N GLN A 253 -0.63 0.79 13.04
CA GLN A 253 -1.50 -0.12 12.30
C GLN A 253 -0.81 -0.62 11.03
N PHE A 254 -1.19 -1.81 10.60
CA PHE A 254 -0.65 -2.44 9.42
C PHE A 254 -1.70 -3.17 8.58
N ASN A 255 -1.37 -3.30 7.29
CA ASN A 255 -2.08 -4.12 6.31
C ASN A 255 -1.19 -5.26 5.85
N GLN A 256 -1.79 -6.38 5.46
CA GLN A 256 -1.04 -7.54 4.95
C GLN A 256 -1.59 -8.02 3.62
N PHE A 257 -0.69 -8.19 2.65
CA PHE A 257 -1.01 -8.58 1.29
C PHE A 257 -0.12 -9.72 0.79
N GLY A 258 -0.65 -10.52 -0.13
CA GLY A 258 0.15 -11.38 -1.00
C GLY A 258 0.07 -10.88 -2.43
N THR A 259 1.19 -10.88 -3.15
CA THR A 259 1.24 -10.40 -4.54
C THR A 259 1.99 -11.39 -5.42
N VAL A 260 1.33 -11.82 -6.51
CA VAL A 260 1.92 -12.59 -7.61
C VAL A 260 2.29 -11.62 -8.72
N VAL A 261 3.47 -11.78 -9.32
CA VAL A 261 3.99 -10.90 -10.36
C VAL A 261 4.40 -11.72 -11.58
N ASP A 262 3.93 -11.33 -12.77
CA ASP A 262 4.46 -11.78 -14.06
C ASP A 262 5.52 -10.77 -14.52
N TYR A 263 6.78 -11.06 -14.18
CA TYR A 263 7.84 -10.06 -14.23
C TYR A 263 8.30 -9.74 -15.64
N GLU A 264 8.24 -10.69 -16.56
CA GLU A 264 8.55 -10.44 -17.97
C GLU A 264 7.62 -9.36 -18.52
N LYS A 265 6.30 -9.53 -18.34
CA LYS A 265 5.32 -8.52 -18.76
C LYS A 265 5.44 -7.22 -17.98
N LEU A 266 5.68 -7.31 -16.67
CA LEU A 266 5.82 -6.12 -15.83
C LEU A 266 7.03 -5.29 -16.25
N SER A 267 8.16 -5.91 -16.55
CA SER A 267 9.41 -5.21 -16.92
C SER A 267 9.24 -4.33 -18.16
N ALA A 268 8.50 -4.79 -19.17
CA ALA A 268 8.16 -4.00 -20.34
C ALA A 268 7.26 -2.79 -19.99
N ARG A 269 6.27 -3.00 -19.11
CA ARG A 269 5.39 -1.93 -18.61
C ARG A 269 6.17 -0.88 -17.82
N ILE A 270 7.10 -1.31 -16.95
CA ILE A 270 7.97 -0.43 -16.16
C ILE A 270 8.77 0.50 -17.08
N ALA A 271 9.44 -0.06 -18.09
CA ALA A 271 10.25 0.71 -19.03
C ALA A 271 9.42 1.73 -19.81
N CYS A 272 8.23 1.33 -20.27
CA CYS A 272 7.30 2.21 -20.98
C CYS A 272 6.86 3.40 -20.10
N ILE A 273 6.38 3.12 -18.88
CA ILE A 273 5.87 4.14 -17.96
C ILE A 273 6.99 5.13 -17.55
N ARG A 274 8.17 4.63 -17.18
CA ARG A 274 9.33 5.48 -16.83
C ARG A 274 9.72 6.39 -18.01
N SER A 275 9.82 5.84 -19.22
CA SER A 275 10.15 6.60 -20.43
C SER A 275 9.11 7.68 -20.75
N ALA A 276 7.82 7.38 -20.61
CA ALA A 276 6.73 8.32 -20.83
C ALA A 276 6.82 9.54 -19.89
N ILE A 277 7.03 9.29 -18.59
CA ILE A 277 7.15 10.36 -17.58
C ILE A 277 8.42 11.18 -17.81
N GLU A 278 9.55 10.53 -18.09
CA GLU A 278 10.78 11.25 -18.41
C GLU A 278 10.62 12.16 -19.64
N SER A 279 9.92 11.68 -20.67
CA SER A 279 9.59 12.47 -21.85
C SER A 279 8.71 13.68 -21.49
N ALA A 280 7.66 13.45 -20.70
CA ALA A 280 6.75 14.51 -20.23
C ALA A 280 7.46 15.55 -19.36
N LEU A 281 8.42 15.14 -18.53
CA LEU A 281 9.24 16.03 -17.73
C LEU A 281 10.13 16.93 -18.60
N ARG A 282 10.82 16.35 -19.59
CA ARG A 282 11.64 17.11 -20.56
C ARG A 282 10.80 18.11 -21.35
N GLU A 283 9.59 17.74 -21.77
CA GLU A 283 8.71 18.63 -22.51
C GLU A 283 8.20 19.80 -21.66
N LYS A 284 7.89 19.54 -20.38
CA LYS A 284 7.51 20.60 -19.44
C LYS A 284 8.62 21.63 -19.21
N GLU A 285 9.89 21.22 -19.20
CA GLU A 285 11.01 22.15 -19.11
C GLU A 285 11.08 23.08 -20.33
N ARG A 286 10.68 22.60 -21.51
CA ARG A 286 10.59 23.40 -22.74
C ARG A 286 9.37 24.32 -22.75
N VAL A 287 8.22 23.85 -22.26
CA VAL A 287 6.94 24.57 -22.27
C VAL A 287 6.56 25.03 -20.86
N LYS A 288 6.95 26.26 -20.50
CA LYS A 288 6.74 26.85 -19.16
C LYS A 288 5.27 26.90 -18.68
N ASN A 289 4.30 26.82 -19.60
CA ASN A 289 2.85 26.90 -19.32
C ASN A 289 2.09 25.60 -19.64
N ALA A 290 2.74 24.44 -19.59
CA ALA A 290 2.05 23.16 -19.80
C ALA A 290 0.88 23.00 -18.81
N ARG A 291 -0.36 22.92 -19.35
CA ARG A 291 -1.61 22.74 -18.59
C ARG A 291 -1.72 21.34 -17.97
N PHE A 292 -0.91 20.40 -18.42
CA PHE A 292 -0.90 18.99 -18.02
C PHE A 292 0.17 18.70 -16.96
N CYS A 293 -0.09 17.74 -16.08
CA CYS A 293 0.87 17.30 -15.07
C CYS A 293 1.71 16.14 -15.64
N PRO A 294 3.05 16.21 -15.66
CA PRO A 294 3.89 15.18 -16.29
C PRO A 294 3.87 13.82 -15.58
N TYR A 295 3.28 13.75 -14.39
CA TYR A 295 3.11 12.54 -13.60
C TYR A 295 1.68 12.00 -13.69
N ASP A 296 0.82 12.62 -14.48
CA ASP A 296 -0.53 12.11 -14.70
C ASP A 296 -0.45 10.81 -15.49
N LEU A 297 -0.80 9.71 -14.82
CA LEU A 297 -0.73 8.34 -15.37
C LEU A 297 -2.08 7.87 -15.89
N THR A 298 -3.04 8.77 -16.06
CA THR A 298 -4.39 8.42 -16.51
C THR A 298 -4.38 7.72 -17.87
N ASP A 299 -3.55 8.19 -18.81
CA ASP A 299 -3.41 7.56 -20.13
C ASP A 299 -2.68 6.20 -20.09
N LEU A 300 -2.15 5.79 -18.92
CA LEU A 300 -1.42 4.54 -18.71
C LEU A 300 -2.29 3.44 -18.06
N ALA A 301 -3.62 3.60 -18.08
CA ALA A 301 -4.65 2.86 -17.33
C ALA A 301 -4.77 1.34 -17.54
N GLU A 302 -3.88 0.69 -18.31
CA GLU A 302 -3.89 -0.77 -18.35
C GLU A 302 -3.41 -1.35 -17.02
N ASP A 303 -4.04 -2.45 -16.62
CA ASP A 303 -3.66 -3.17 -15.41
C ASP A 303 -2.18 -3.56 -15.45
N LEU A 304 -1.52 -3.49 -14.30
CA LEU A 304 -0.24 -4.11 -14.08
C LEU A 304 -0.43 -5.62 -14.02
N PRO A 305 0.49 -6.42 -14.61
CA PRO A 305 0.40 -7.88 -14.68
C PRO A 305 0.75 -8.52 -13.32
N ILE A 306 -0.04 -8.17 -12.31
CA ILE A 306 0.06 -8.59 -10.93
C ILE A 306 -1.29 -9.08 -10.44
N SER A 307 -1.29 -10.01 -9.49
CA SER A 307 -2.50 -10.46 -8.79
C SER A 307 -2.30 -10.33 -7.29
N SER A 308 -3.25 -9.74 -6.59
CA SER A 308 -3.10 -9.37 -5.17
C SER A 308 -4.19 -9.95 -4.29
N VAL A 309 -3.83 -10.38 -3.09
CA VAL A 309 -4.77 -10.77 -2.04
C VAL A 309 -4.55 -9.86 -0.85
N CYS A 310 -5.61 -9.23 -0.35
CA CYS A 310 -5.60 -8.58 0.96
C CYS A 310 -6.06 -9.60 1.99
N TYR A 311 -5.23 -9.80 3.02
CA TYR A 311 -5.53 -10.74 4.10
C TYR A 311 -5.93 -10.03 5.39
N HIS A 312 -5.32 -8.88 5.62
CA HIS A 312 -5.62 -8.03 6.78
C HIS A 312 -5.58 -6.58 6.38
N SER A 313 -6.50 -5.81 6.97
CA SER A 313 -6.52 -4.36 6.87
C SER A 313 -6.70 -3.77 8.27
N ARG A 314 -5.91 -2.74 8.59
CA ARG A 314 -5.99 -1.94 9.83
C ARG A 314 -5.83 -2.74 11.12
N VAL A 315 -4.91 -3.68 11.13
CA VAL A 315 -4.57 -4.44 12.34
C VAL A 315 -3.55 -3.66 13.16
N ASP A 316 -3.73 -3.60 14.48
CA ASP A 316 -2.77 -3.03 15.44
C ASP A 316 -2.21 -4.10 16.39
N ALA A 317 -1.26 -3.72 17.23
CA ALA A 317 -0.64 -4.64 18.19
C ALA A 317 -1.66 -5.23 19.18
N ASP A 318 -2.63 -4.44 19.62
CA ASP A 318 -3.71 -4.88 20.52
C ASP A 318 -4.60 -5.94 19.88
N SER A 319 -4.84 -5.82 18.57
CA SER A 319 -5.62 -6.78 17.80
C SER A 319 -4.95 -8.14 17.66
N VAL A 320 -3.63 -8.25 17.87
CA VAL A 320 -2.83 -9.48 17.66
C VAL A 320 -2.55 -10.24 18.97
N LYS A 321 -3.26 -9.91 20.07
CA LYS A 321 -3.03 -10.51 21.40
C LYS A 321 -3.00 -12.04 21.33
N GLU A 322 -1.90 -12.60 21.85
CA GLU A 322 -1.63 -14.05 21.90
C GLU A 322 -1.56 -14.74 20.51
N GLY A 323 -1.28 -13.99 19.43
CA GLY A 323 -1.15 -14.54 18.08
C GLY A 323 -2.47 -14.85 17.39
N ILE A 324 -3.59 -14.43 17.97
CA ILE A 324 -4.93 -14.51 17.37
C ILE A 324 -5.38 -13.08 17.06
N VAL A 325 -5.87 -12.86 15.84
CA VAL A 325 -6.48 -11.57 15.50
C VAL A 325 -7.89 -11.53 16.08
N SER A 326 -8.12 -10.64 17.05
CA SER A 326 -9.46 -10.34 17.59
C SER A 326 -10.16 -9.20 16.83
N ALA A 327 -9.50 -8.62 15.82
CA ALA A 327 -10.08 -7.55 15.02
C ALA A 327 -11.33 -8.06 14.27
N PRO A 328 -12.42 -7.27 14.21
CA PRO A 328 -13.61 -7.65 13.49
C PRO A 328 -13.28 -7.93 12.02
N PRO A 329 -13.87 -8.97 11.41
CA PRO A 329 -13.64 -9.28 10.01
C PRO A 329 -13.99 -8.05 9.16
N VAL A 330 -13.05 -7.66 8.30
CA VAL A 330 -13.30 -6.63 7.31
C VAL A 330 -14.45 -7.11 6.42
N VAL A 331 -15.43 -6.25 6.17
CA VAL A 331 -16.52 -6.57 5.23
C VAL A 331 -15.90 -6.65 3.83
N VAL A 332 -15.65 -7.86 3.37
CA VAL A 332 -15.10 -8.13 2.04
C VAL A 332 -16.20 -7.93 1.01
N ALA A 333 -15.92 -7.16 -0.04
CA ALA A 333 -16.82 -7.02 -1.17
C ALA A 333 -17.04 -8.39 -1.83
N THR A 334 -18.27 -8.71 -2.23
CA THR A 334 -18.49 -9.90 -3.07
C THR A 334 -17.76 -9.74 -4.41
N GLY A 335 -17.36 -10.84 -5.06
CA GLY A 335 -16.55 -10.77 -6.29
C GLY A 335 -17.15 -9.89 -7.40
N LYS A 336 -18.48 -9.79 -7.48
CA LYS A 336 -19.18 -8.87 -8.39
C LYS A 336 -19.05 -7.40 -7.97
N GLN A 337 -19.25 -7.10 -6.68
CA GLN A 337 -19.12 -5.75 -6.15
C GLN A 337 -17.70 -5.19 -6.31
N SER A 338 -16.67 -6.03 -6.08
CA SER A 338 -15.28 -5.61 -6.28
C SER A 338 -14.94 -5.29 -7.74
N GLU A 339 -15.51 -6.04 -8.70
CA GLU A 339 -15.30 -5.78 -10.12
C GLU A 339 -16.07 -4.53 -10.59
N GLU A 340 -17.29 -4.33 -10.10
CA GLU A 340 -18.11 -3.13 -10.37
C GLU A 340 -17.46 -1.85 -9.82
N GLU A 341 -17.02 -1.85 -8.55
CA GLU A 341 -16.30 -0.72 -7.95
C GLU A 341 -15.00 -0.42 -8.71
N LYS A 342 -14.21 -1.45 -9.04
CA LYS A 342 -12.97 -1.30 -9.81
C LYS A 342 -13.22 -0.74 -11.21
N ASN A 343 -14.28 -1.17 -11.89
CA ASN A 343 -14.63 -0.67 -13.23
C ASN A 343 -15.15 0.76 -13.17
N MET A 344 -15.90 1.13 -12.13
CA MET A 344 -16.34 2.51 -11.88
C MET A 344 -15.13 3.42 -11.66
N GLU A 345 -14.19 3.02 -10.80
CA GLU A 345 -12.95 3.76 -10.55
C GLU A 345 -12.08 3.92 -11.80
N LYS A 346 -11.98 2.86 -12.63
CA LYS A 346 -11.25 2.92 -13.91
C LYS A 346 -11.94 3.83 -14.93
N SER A 347 -13.26 3.78 -15.01
CA SER A 347 -14.05 4.66 -15.86
C SER A 347 -13.85 6.11 -15.42
N GLU A 348 -13.91 6.37 -14.12
CA GLU A 348 -13.65 7.66 -13.52
C GLU A 348 -12.21 8.17 -13.74
N MET A 349 -11.21 7.28 -13.73
CA MET A 349 -9.84 7.60 -14.16
C MET A 349 -9.81 7.95 -15.65
N ALA A 350 -10.34 7.09 -16.53
CA ALA A 350 -10.29 7.25 -17.98
C ALA A 350 -11.11 8.44 -18.53
N ILE A 351 -12.08 8.95 -17.76
CA ILE A 351 -12.91 10.10 -18.14
C ILE A 351 -12.20 11.45 -17.87
N ALA A 352 -11.05 11.50 -17.19
CA ALA A 352 -10.32 12.75 -17.02
C ALA A 352 -9.74 13.23 -18.37
N PRO A 353 -10.35 14.25 -19.04
CA PRO A 353 -9.96 14.61 -20.39
C PRO A 353 -8.72 15.50 -20.35
N ALA A 354 -7.82 15.25 -21.28
CA ALA A 354 -6.78 16.20 -21.68
C ALA A 354 -7.39 17.42 -22.43
N ALA A 355 -8.25 18.22 -21.80
CA ALA A 355 -8.48 19.65 -22.10
C ALA A 355 -9.69 20.23 -21.34
N ALA A 356 -9.45 21.42 -20.77
CA ALA A 356 -10.36 22.55 -20.60
C ALA A 356 -11.88 22.30 -20.62
N GLY A 357 -12.50 22.51 -19.46
CA GLY A 357 -13.92 22.86 -19.36
C GLY A 357 -14.80 21.75 -18.81
N SER A 358 -15.48 22.07 -17.70
CA SER A 358 -16.62 21.36 -17.10
C SER A 358 -16.43 19.89 -16.73
N GLY A 359 -16.25 19.66 -15.43
CA GLY A 359 -16.81 18.49 -14.75
C GLY A 359 -16.03 17.18 -14.90
N VAL A 360 -14.83 17.11 -14.31
CA VAL A 360 -14.38 15.83 -13.73
C VAL A 360 -13.91 16.09 -12.30
N GLU A 361 -14.75 15.59 -11.42
CA GLU A 361 -14.74 15.75 -10.00
C GLU A 361 -13.88 14.62 -9.42
N THR A 362 -12.98 14.97 -8.50
CA THR A 362 -12.79 14.24 -7.25
C THR A 362 -11.94 12.96 -7.08
N LEU A 363 -11.32 12.27 -8.04
CA LEU A 363 -10.66 10.99 -7.63
C LEU A 363 -9.38 11.15 -6.80
N TYR A 364 -8.55 12.15 -7.07
CA TYR A 364 -7.30 12.34 -6.32
C TYR A 364 -7.48 13.19 -5.05
N PHE A 365 -8.60 13.90 -4.93
CA PHE A 365 -8.84 14.89 -3.87
C PHE A 365 -10.04 14.56 -2.97
N ALA A 366 -11.00 13.69 -3.37
CA ALA A 366 -11.99 13.12 -2.42
C ALA A 366 -11.31 12.25 -1.36
N ARG A 367 -10.18 11.64 -1.73
CA ARG A 367 -9.41 10.74 -0.87
C ARG A 367 -8.75 11.43 0.33
N GLU A 368 -8.73 12.76 0.37
CA GLU A 368 -8.11 13.52 1.46
C GLU A 368 -9.08 13.86 2.60
N ASP A 369 -10.39 13.82 2.35
CA ASP A 369 -11.43 14.18 3.32
C ASP A 369 -11.71 13.03 4.33
N ASP A 370 -11.29 11.81 4.00
CA ASP A 370 -11.70 10.57 4.68
C ASP A 370 -10.69 10.03 5.71
N GLU A 371 -9.67 10.77 6.09
CA GLU A 371 -8.76 10.31 7.15
C GLU A 371 -9.48 10.20 8.53
N TYR A 372 -10.75 10.65 8.65
CA TYR A 372 -11.59 10.51 9.86
C TYR A 372 -13.08 10.16 9.67
N ALA A 373 -13.55 9.70 8.51
CA ALA A 373 -14.98 9.34 8.29
C ALA A 373 -15.48 8.09 9.07
N GLY A 374 -14.84 7.75 10.20
CA GLY A 374 -15.21 6.62 11.06
C GLY A 374 -14.55 6.58 12.43
N LEU A 375 -13.92 7.67 12.91
CA LEU A 375 -13.60 7.76 14.35
C LEU A 375 -14.85 8.20 15.10
N PRO A 376 -15.18 7.61 16.26
CA PRO A 376 -16.26 8.13 17.10
C PRO A 376 -15.95 9.59 17.44
N GLU A 377 -16.94 10.48 17.25
CA GLU A 377 -16.86 11.85 17.73
C GLU A 377 -16.38 11.82 19.17
N VAL A 378 -15.24 12.46 19.44
CA VAL A 378 -14.82 12.73 20.81
C VAL A 378 -15.91 13.64 21.37
N LYS A 379 -16.84 13.07 22.14
CA LYS A 379 -17.76 13.84 22.96
C LYS A 379 -16.89 14.78 23.77
N GLN A 380 -16.98 16.09 23.48
CA GLN A 380 -16.52 17.10 24.41
C GLN A 380 -17.28 16.87 25.72
N THR A 381 -16.66 16.17 26.66
CA THR A 381 -17.09 16.21 28.05
C THR A 381 -16.78 17.61 28.54
N GLY A 382 -17.83 18.40 28.72
CA GLY A 382 -17.77 19.78 29.18
C GLY A 382 -17.08 19.93 30.53
N LEU A 383 -16.59 21.15 30.75
CA LEU A 383 -16.55 21.74 32.09
C LEU A 383 -17.95 22.24 32.45
#